data_AF-A0A804M166-F1
#
_entry.id   AF-A0A804M166-F1
#
_cell.length_a   1.000
_cell.length_b   1.000
_cell.length_c   1.000
_cell.angle_alpha   90.00
_cell.angle_beta   90.00
_cell.angle_gamma   90.00
#
_symmetry.space_group_name_H-M   'P 1'
#
loop_
_entity.id
_entity.type
_entity.pdbx_description
1 polymer ?
#
loop_
_entity_poly.entity_id
_entity_poly.type
_entity_poly.pdbx_seq_one_letter_code
_entity_poly.pdbx_strand_id
1 'polypeptide(L)'
;MQISTRTEDFIVDTLKLRLYIGLYLQEPFKDPTKRKVMHGADRDIMWLQRDFHIYVCNLFDTGQASRVLQMERNSLEHLLLHFCGVTAKKEYQNADWRSRPLPDEMIKYAREDTHYLLYIYDLMRQALF
;
A
#
# COMPACT_ATOMS: atom_id res chain seq x y z
N MET A 1 2.19 6.56 -6.36
CA MET A 1 2.15 5.13 -6.01
C MET A 1 3.29 4.86 -5.06
N GLN A 2 3.03 4.05 -4.05
CA GLN A 2 3.95 3.73 -2.97
C GLN A 2 4.22 2.23 -3.03
N ILE A 3 5.49 1.84 -2.99
CA ILE A 3 5.91 0.44 -3.01
C ILE A 3 7.02 0.29 -1.98
N SER A 4 6.86 -0.63 -1.04
CA SER A 4 7.93 -1.00 -0.10
C SER A 4 8.39 -2.43 -0.37
N THR A 5 9.70 -2.63 -0.38
CA THR A 5 10.32 -3.94 -0.26
C THR A 5 10.70 -4.18 1.20
N ARG A 6 11.42 -5.26 1.50
CA ARG A 6 11.94 -5.50 2.86
C ARG A 6 13.04 -4.52 3.27
N THR A 7 13.65 -3.82 2.31
CA THR A 7 14.86 -3.03 2.53
C THR A 7 14.70 -1.56 2.12
N GLU A 8 13.75 -1.25 1.24
CA GLU A 8 13.66 0.06 0.59
C GLU A 8 12.21 0.47 0.36
N ASP A 9 11.97 1.78 0.32
CA ASP A 9 10.66 2.38 0.03
C ASP A 9 10.75 3.26 -1.22
N PHE A 10 9.77 3.13 -2.11
CA PHE A 10 9.72 3.82 -3.40
C PHE A 10 8.45 4.67 -3.48
N ILE A 11 8.64 5.96 -3.82
CA ILE A 11 7.57 6.87 -4.21
C ILE A 11 7.65 7.08 -5.72
N VAL A 12 6.66 6.54 -6.43
CA VAL A 12 6.58 6.58 -7.89
C VAL A 12 5.59 7.64 -8.34
N ASP A 13 6.06 8.60 -9.15
CA ASP A 13 5.23 9.62 -9.78
C ASP A 13 4.41 9.04 -10.93
N THR A 14 3.16 8.69 -10.64
CA THR A 14 2.21 8.09 -11.59
C THR A 14 1.64 9.08 -12.60
N LEU A 15 1.81 10.38 -12.40
CA LEU A 15 1.41 11.40 -13.38
C LEU A 15 2.50 11.53 -14.44
N LYS A 16 3.75 11.68 -14.01
CA LYS A 16 4.90 11.79 -14.92
C LYS A 16 5.16 10.49 -15.69
N LEU A 17 5.01 9.34 -15.04
CA LEU A 17 5.33 8.02 -15.61
C LEU A 17 4.10 7.26 -16.10
N ARG A 18 2.95 7.92 -16.28
CA ARG A 18 1.65 7.27 -16.55
C ARG A 18 1.71 6.22 -17.66
N LEU A 19 2.38 6.52 -18.77
CA LEU A 19 2.50 5.62 -19.94
C LEU A 19 3.47 4.44 -19.72
N TYR A 20 4.37 4.55 -18.75
CA TYR A 20 5.43 3.57 -18.51
C TYR A 20 5.12 2.62 -17.36
N ILE A 21 4.32 3.05 -16.39
CA ILE A 21 4.01 2.27 -15.19
C ILE A 21 3.44 0.89 -15.54
N GLY A 22 2.46 0.84 -16.45
CA GLY A 22 1.89 -0.43 -16.90
C GLY A 22 2.93 -1.36 -17.53
N LEU A 23 3.79 -0.81 -18.40
CA LEU A 23 4.80 -1.60 -19.13
C LEU A 23 5.80 -2.28 -18.19
N TYR A 24 6.20 -1.62 -17.09
CA TYR A 24 7.22 -2.15 -16.18
C TYR A 24 6.66 -2.90 -14.97
N LEU A 25 5.47 -2.54 -14.47
CA LEU A 25 4.93 -3.12 -13.24
C LEU A 25 3.91 -4.24 -13.47
N GLN A 26 3.38 -4.42 -14.68
CA GLN A 26 2.42 -5.51 -14.95
C GLN A 26 2.99 -6.89 -14.62
N GLU A 27 4.21 -7.19 -15.04
CA GLU A 27 4.85 -8.51 -14.83
C GLU A 27 5.00 -8.87 -13.33
N PRO A 28 5.65 -8.05 -12.47
CA PRO A 28 5.76 -8.38 -11.06
C PRO A 28 4.40 -8.44 -10.33
N PHE A 29 3.40 -7.67 -10.78
CA PHE A 29 2.06 -7.68 -10.19
C PHE A 29 1.25 -8.92 -10.60
N LYS A 30 1.44 -9.45 -11.81
CA LYS A 30 0.81 -10.69 -12.28
C LYS A 30 1.53 -11.96 -11.82
N ASP A 31 2.79 -11.86 -11.41
CA ASP A 31 3.57 -13.02 -10.93
C ASP A 31 2.95 -13.65 -9.66
N PRO A 32 2.47 -14.91 -9.71
CA PRO A 32 1.87 -15.58 -8.55
C PRO A 32 2.88 -15.96 -7.47
N THR A 33 4.19 -15.97 -7.76
CA THR A 33 5.23 -16.28 -6.78
C THR A 33 5.56 -15.09 -5.88
N LYS A 34 5.22 -13.87 -6.32
CA LYS A 34 5.45 -12.63 -5.57
C LYS A 34 4.16 -12.23 -4.86
N ARG A 35 4.19 -12.10 -3.54
CA ARG A 35 3.05 -11.60 -2.77
C ARG A 35 2.96 -10.09 -2.87
N LYS A 36 1.77 -9.56 -3.18
CA LYS A 36 1.46 -8.14 -3.06
C LYS A 36 0.67 -7.94 -1.77
N VAL A 37 1.15 -7.09 -0.89
CA VAL A 37 0.46 -6.75 0.37
C VAL A 37 -0.15 -5.36 0.21
N MET A 38 -1.44 -5.23 0.50
CA MET A 38 -2.17 -3.96 0.45
C MET A 38 -3.09 -3.84 1.68
N HIS A 39 -3.67 -2.66 1.88
CA HIS A 39 -4.64 -2.41 2.95
C HIS A 39 -5.91 -1.81 2.36
N GLY A 40 -7.01 -2.57 2.33
CA GLY A 40 -8.28 -2.10 1.78
C GLY A 40 -8.19 -1.80 0.28
N ALA A 41 -7.71 -2.78 -0.49
CA ALA A 41 -7.30 -2.61 -1.87
C ALA A 41 -8.44 -2.41 -2.89
N ASP A 42 -9.72 -2.47 -2.46
CA ASP A 42 -10.88 -2.50 -3.36
C ASP A 42 -10.85 -1.40 -4.44
N ARG A 43 -10.52 -0.16 -4.04
CA ARG A 43 -10.40 0.97 -4.97
C ARG A 43 -9.10 0.96 -5.76
N ASP A 44 -8.00 0.60 -5.12
CA ASP A 44 -6.68 0.56 -5.76
C ASP A 44 -6.66 -0.45 -6.91
N ILE A 45 -7.30 -1.61 -6.76
CA ILE A 45 -7.44 -2.60 -7.83
C ILE A 45 -8.13 -1.99 -9.06
N MET A 46 -9.22 -1.24 -8.86
CA MET A 46 -9.90 -0.57 -9.97
C MET A 46 -9.02 0.49 -10.63
N TRP A 47 -8.31 1.30 -9.84
CA TRP A 47 -7.45 2.36 -10.37
C TRP A 47 -6.23 1.81 -11.11
N LEU A 48 -5.62 0.74 -10.61
CA LEU A 48 -4.50 0.04 -11.26
C LEU A 48 -4.90 -0.48 -12.66
N GLN A 49 -6.09 -1.07 -12.77
CA GLN A 49 -6.60 -1.57 -14.05
C GLN A 49 -6.94 -0.41 -15.00
N ARG A 50 -7.72 0.57 -14.53
CA ARG A 50 -8.18 1.70 -15.34
C ARG A 50 -7.03 2.55 -15.87
N ASP A 51 -6.05 2.88 -15.03
CA ASP A 51 -5.04 3.88 -15.35
C ASP A 51 -3.76 3.29 -15.93
N PHE A 52 -3.43 2.04 -15.59
CA PHE A 52 -2.14 1.43 -15.94
C PHE A 52 -2.24 0.01 -16.52
N HIS A 53 -3.46 -0.54 -16.69
CA HIS A 53 -3.69 -1.93 -17.11
C HIS A 53 -2.97 -2.97 -16.22
N ILE A 54 -2.79 -2.65 -14.94
CA ILE A 54 -2.15 -3.53 -13.95
C ILE A 54 -3.21 -4.39 -13.29
N TYR A 55 -2.97 -5.70 -13.27
CA TYR A 55 -3.77 -6.69 -12.57
C TYR A 55 -2.93 -7.33 -11.47
N VAL A 56 -3.54 -7.67 -10.34
CA VAL A 56 -2.83 -8.16 -9.15
C VAL A 56 -3.14 -9.65 -8.94
N CYS A 57 -2.10 -10.47 -8.95
CA CYS A 57 -2.16 -11.88 -8.55
C CYS A 57 -1.49 -12.08 -7.19
N ASN A 58 -1.91 -13.06 -6.38
CA ASN A 58 -1.32 -13.34 -5.06
C ASN A 58 -1.34 -12.12 -4.12
N LEU A 59 -2.52 -11.51 -3.96
CA LEU A 59 -2.78 -10.38 -3.06
C LEU A 59 -3.05 -10.87 -1.63
N PHE A 60 -2.45 -10.21 -0.64
CA PHE A 60 -2.87 -10.26 0.75
C PHE A 60 -3.37 -8.88 1.17
N ASP A 61 -4.64 -8.78 1.54
CA ASP A 61 -5.24 -7.54 2.01
C ASP A 61 -5.32 -7.54 3.54
N THR A 62 -4.51 -6.68 4.17
CA THR A 62 -4.45 -6.52 5.63
C THR A 62 -5.75 -5.97 6.21
N GLY A 63 -6.53 -5.20 5.45
CA GLY A 63 -7.86 -4.74 5.86
C GLY A 63 -8.88 -5.88 5.85
N GLN A 64 -8.77 -6.84 4.93
CA GLN A 64 -9.60 -8.06 4.99
C GLN A 64 -9.14 -8.97 6.13
N ALA A 65 -7.83 -9.15 6.30
CA ALA A 65 -7.27 -9.91 7.40
C ALA A 65 -7.71 -9.38 8.77
N SER A 66 -7.77 -8.06 8.98
CA SER A 66 -8.20 -7.47 10.26
C SER A 66 -9.66 -7.77 10.58
N ARG A 67 -10.52 -7.86 9.56
CA ARG A 67 -11.93 -8.24 9.70
C ARG A 67 -12.08 -9.71 10.09
N VAL A 68 -11.30 -10.59 9.46
CA VAL A 68 -11.29 -12.03 9.78
C VAL A 68 -10.80 -12.27 11.20
N LEU A 69 -9.75 -11.55 11.62
CA LEU A 69 -9.21 -11.59 12.99
C LEU A 69 -10.09 -10.84 14.01
N GLN A 70 -11.21 -10.25 13.60
CA GLN A 70 -12.15 -9.51 14.46
C GLN A 70 -11.47 -8.42 15.30
N MET A 71 -10.50 -7.70 14.71
CA MET A 71 -9.85 -6.57 15.38
C MET A 71 -10.85 -5.45 15.66
N GLU A 72 -10.59 -4.66 16.71
CA GLU A 72 -11.47 -3.55 17.11
C GLU A 72 -11.71 -2.53 15.98
N ARG A 73 -10.67 -2.27 15.17
CA ARG A 73 -10.75 -1.41 14.00
C ARG A 73 -9.97 -2.01 12.84
N ASN A 74 -10.43 -1.70 11.63
CA ASN A 74 -9.88 -2.23 10.39
C ASN A 74 -9.09 -1.20 9.58
N SER A 75 -8.74 -0.05 10.16
CA SER A 75 -8.00 1.01 9.47
C SER A 75 -6.49 0.79 9.56
N LEU A 76 -5.76 1.26 8.54
CA LEU A 76 -4.30 1.22 8.53
C LEU A 76 -3.70 1.94 9.75
N GLU A 77 -4.26 3.08 10.12
CA GLU A 77 -3.93 3.81 11.36
C GLU A 77 -3.98 2.90 12.60
N HIS A 78 -5.03 2.09 12.72
CA HIS A 78 -5.15 1.18 13.86
C HIS A 78 -4.10 0.07 13.80
N LEU A 79 -3.83 -0.50 12.62
CA LEU A 79 -2.80 -1.54 12.47
C LEU A 79 -1.40 -1.00 12.77
N LEU A 80 -1.07 0.21 12.31
CA LEU A 80 0.19 0.89 12.58
C LEU A 80 0.37 1.13 14.08
N LEU A 81 -0.68 1.61 14.76
CA LEU A 81 -0.61 1.84 16.20
C LEU A 81 -0.50 0.52 16.97
N HIS A 82 -1.34 -0.46 16.64
CA HIS A 82 -1.42 -1.73 17.35
C HIS A 82 -0.16 -2.58 17.21
N PHE A 83 0.37 -2.73 15.98
CA PHE A 83 1.51 -3.61 15.72
C PHE A 83 2.86 -2.90 15.80
N CYS A 84 2.92 -1.61 15.47
CA CYS A 84 4.19 -0.89 15.34
C CYS A 84 4.36 0.24 16.38
N GLY A 85 3.33 0.57 17.16
CA GLY A 85 3.34 1.74 18.04
C GLY A 85 3.41 3.07 17.30
N VAL A 86 3.08 3.09 16.00
CA VAL A 86 3.20 4.26 15.13
C VAL A 86 1.86 4.97 15.01
N THR A 87 1.82 6.27 15.33
CA THR A 87 0.64 7.10 15.14
C THR A 87 0.62 7.70 13.73
N ALA A 88 -0.32 7.26 12.88
CA ALA A 88 -0.49 7.81 11.54
C ALA A 88 -1.06 9.24 11.57
N LYS A 89 -0.45 10.16 10.82
CA LYS A 89 -0.90 11.56 10.74
C LYS A 89 -1.96 11.74 9.65
N LYS A 90 -3.21 12.05 9.99
CA LYS A 90 -4.30 12.20 8.99
C LYS A 90 -4.25 13.44 8.10
N GLU A 91 -3.27 14.32 8.29
CA GLU A 91 -3.22 15.66 7.71
C GLU A 91 -3.26 15.66 6.17
N TYR A 92 -2.63 14.67 5.52
CA TYR A 92 -2.49 14.62 4.07
C TYR A 92 -3.48 13.71 3.35
N GLN A 93 -4.45 13.14 4.07
CA GLN A 93 -5.44 12.23 3.48
C GLN A 93 -6.24 12.89 2.35
N ASN A 94 -6.54 14.18 2.48
CA ASN A 94 -7.31 14.98 1.52
C ASN A 94 -6.47 16.03 0.78
N ALA A 95 -5.13 15.91 0.82
CA ALA A 95 -4.23 16.86 0.15
C ALA A 95 -4.27 16.72 -1.38
N ASP A 96 -3.87 17.78 -2.09
CA ASP A 96 -3.70 17.71 -3.55
C ASP A 96 -2.38 17.02 -3.93
N TRP A 97 -2.47 15.72 -4.20
CA TRP A 97 -1.37 14.85 -4.61
C TRP A 97 -0.84 15.12 -6.04
N ARG A 98 -1.40 16.08 -6.76
CA ARG A 98 -0.91 16.50 -8.09
C ARG A 98 0.22 17.53 -8.00
N SER A 99 0.41 18.16 -6.85
CA SER A 99 1.44 19.19 -6.62
C SER A 99 2.86 18.66 -6.88
N ARG A 100 3.74 19.48 -7.50
CA ARG A 100 5.15 19.14 -7.76
C ARG A 100 6.07 20.34 -7.50
N PRO A 101 7.23 20.14 -6.83
CA PRO A 101 7.63 18.92 -6.11
C PRO A 101 6.69 18.64 -4.93
N LEU A 102 6.65 17.38 -4.48
CA LEU A 102 5.92 17.02 -3.26
C LEU A 102 6.71 17.52 -2.04
N PRO A 103 6.08 18.20 -1.06
CA PRO A 103 6.72 18.53 0.20
C PRO A 103 7.24 17.29 0.93
N ASP A 104 8.32 17.45 1.70
CA ASP A 104 8.95 16.34 2.44
C ASP A 104 7.98 15.67 3.43
N GLU A 105 7.06 16.43 4.03
CA GLU A 105 6.05 15.84 4.92
C GLU A 105 5.07 14.94 4.17
N MET A 106 4.70 15.30 2.94
CA MET A 106 3.83 14.46 2.09
C MET A 106 4.57 13.21 1.62
N ILE A 107 5.86 13.32 1.30
CA ILE A 107 6.70 12.16 0.95
C ILE A 107 6.79 11.21 2.14
N LYS A 108 7.04 11.74 3.36
CA LYS A 108 7.08 10.95 4.59
C LYS A 108 5.75 10.26 4.86
N TYR A 109 4.64 10.99 4.78
CA TYR A 109 3.31 10.43 4.97
C TYR A 109 3.02 9.30 3.96
N ALA A 110 3.29 9.54 2.67
CA ALA A 110 3.08 8.52 1.64
C ALA A 110 3.94 7.27 1.90
N ARG A 111 5.20 7.44 2.34
CA ARG A 111 6.08 6.32 2.67
C ARG A 111 5.49 5.46 3.81
N GLU A 112 4.92 6.08 4.83
CA GLU A 112 4.38 5.37 6.01
C GLU A 112 3.23 4.43 5.66
N ASP A 113 2.48 4.68 4.57
CA ASP A 113 1.40 3.80 4.11
C ASP A 113 1.87 2.37 3.75
N THR A 114 3.11 2.22 3.25
CA THR A 114 3.64 0.91 2.82
C THR A 114 4.81 0.41 3.66
N HIS A 115 5.54 1.29 4.31
CA HIS A 115 6.79 0.96 5.01
C HIS A 115 6.64 -0.18 6.03
N TYR A 116 5.56 -0.16 6.81
CA TYR A 116 5.32 -1.15 7.86
C TYR A 116 4.49 -2.35 7.40
N LEU A 117 3.95 -2.30 6.18
CA LEU A 117 2.87 -3.18 5.76
C LEU A 117 3.31 -4.64 5.63
N LEU A 118 4.57 -4.87 5.23
CA LEU A 118 5.13 -6.22 5.14
C LEU A 118 5.36 -6.85 6.53
N TYR A 119 5.71 -6.05 7.54
CA TYR A 119 5.83 -6.52 8.92
C TYR A 119 4.45 -6.87 9.50
N ILE A 120 3.47 -5.99 9.30
CA ILE A 120 2.07 -6.24 9.68
C ILE A 120 1.55 -7.51 9.01
N TYR A 121 1.85 -7.72 7.72
CA TYR A 121 1.51 -8.95 7.01
C TYR A 121 2.08 -10.21 7.70
N ASP A 122 3.35 -10.20 8.11
CA ASP A 122 3.95 -11.37 8.75
C ASP A 122 3.24 -11.74 10.05
N LEU A 123 2.93 -10.74 10.89
CA LEU A 123 2.21 -10.92 12.15
C LEU A 123 0.77 -11.40 11.93
N MET A 124 0.03 -10.76 11.03
CA MET A 124 -1.35 -11.14 10.75
C MET A 124 -1.44 -12.52 10.12
N ARG A 125 -0.45 -12.91 9.30
CA ARG A 125 -0.39 -14.25 8.72
C ARG A 125 -0.23 -15.32 9.80
N GLN A 126 0.63 -15.09 10.80
CA GLN A 126 0.80 -16.01 11.93
C GLN A 126 -0.45 -16.12 12.80
N ALA A 127 -1.26 -15.06 12.88
CA ALA A 127 -2.51 -15.08 13.62
C ALA A 127 -3.65 -15.79 12.88
N LEU A 128 -3.60 -15.85 11.55
CA LEU A 128 -4.63 -16.46 10.69
C LEU A 128 -4.46 -17.97 10.50
N PHE A 129 -3.22 -18.48 10.54
CA PHE A 129 -2.86 -19.86 10.24
C PHE A 129 -1.78 -20.37 11.20
#